data_AF-A0A8S3FQ15-F1
#
_entry.id   AF-A0A8S3FQ15-F1
#
_cell.length_a   1.000
_cell.length_b   1.000
_cell.length_c   1.000
_cell.angle_alpha   90.00
_cell.angle_beta   90.00
_cell.angle_gamma   90.00
#
_symmetry.space_group_name_H-M   'P 1'
#
loop_
_entity.id
_entity.type
_entity.pdbx_description
1 polymer ?
#
loop_
_entity_poly.entity_id
_entity_poly.type
_entity_poly.pdbx_seq_one_letter_code
_entity_poly.pdbx_strand_id
1 'polypeptide(L)'
;MQCIYSLPSQISPIICLITNNVAEKVLNLFDEMKIEPDQFILSTLFNACAVLNNNRAMKTGKKLLAEMPENYRNHNTISTSAINMLMKFGDVESAETIFRSIKTKDIITYNVMMKGYVGNEMFEKALNLFQQIHLSLTNVTYTIAFNCCAKLCNDRVIKIGKELLAKMPENYRNDNKTSTSAIDMLMKFGDV
;
A
#
# COMPACT_ATOMS: atom_id res chain seq x y z
N MET A 1 37.45 21.27 -2.36
CA MET A 1 38.01 20.35 -1.34
C MET A 1 37.02 20.35 -0.18
N GLN A 2 36.17 19.33 0.05
CA GLN A 2 36.47 17.99 0.60
C GLN A 2 37.36 18.09 1.87
N CYS A 3 37.07 17.51 3.04
CA CYS A 3 36.34 16.30 3.43
C CYS A 3 35.55 16.56 4.75
N ILE A 4 34.35 16.03 5.06
CA ILE A 4 33.80 14.67 5.22
C ILE A 4 34.33 13.84 6.43
N TYR A 5 33.34 13.31 7.20
CA TYR A 5 33.29 12.20 8.18
C TYR A 5 33.74 12.52 9.62
N SER A 6 32.96 12.26 10.68
CA SER A 6 32.27 11.00 11.01
C SER A 6 31.10 11.12 12.03
N LEU A 7 30.01 10.37 11.77
CA LEU A 7 28.86 9.94 12.62
C LEU A 7 29.31 9.04 13.81
N PRO A 8 28.52 8.74 14.90
CA PRO A 8 27.11 8.26 14.86
C PRO A 8 26.18 8.54 16.08
N SER A 9 24.93 8.04 15.99
CA SER A 9 24.02 7.60 17.08
C SER A 9 23.32 8.61 18.02
N GLN A 10 22.15 9.13 17.60
CA GLN A 10 20.93 9.15 18.44
C GLN A 10 19.70 8.95 17.55
N ILE A 11 19.25 7.70 17.50
CA ILE A 11 17.99 7.27 16.90
C ILE A 11 16.96 7.17 18.05
N SER A 12 15.70 7.55 17.78
CA SER A 12 14.47 7.00 18.39
C SER A 12 13.98 7.56 19.74
N PRO A 13 13.40 8.79 19.77
CA PRO A 13 11.98 8.85 20.18
C PRO A 13 10.98 9.71 19.35
N ILE A 14 11.36 10.69 18.50
CA ILE A 14 10.36 11.59 17.82
C ILE A 14 10.03 11.17 16.37
N ILE A 15 10.70 10.17 15.81
CA ILE A 15 10.39 9.60 14.47
C ILE A 15 8.90 9.18 14.34
N CYS A 16 8.18 8.98 15.46
CA CYS A 16 6.77 8.58 15.53
C CYS A 16 5.75 9.74 15.47
N LEU A 17 6.12 10.98 15.85
CA LEU A 17 5.29 12.20 15.69
C LEU A 17 5.50 12.86 14.31
N ILE A 18 6.48 12.36 13.54
CA ILE A 18 7.07 13.02 12.37
C ILE A 18 6.32 12.73 11.06
N THR A 19 5.53 11.66 10.92
CA THR A 19 4.81 11.40 9.65
C THR A 19 3.58 12.29 9.47
N ASN A 20 2.75 12.48 10.52
CA ASN A 20 1.58 13.36 10.46
C ASN A 20 1.99 14.84 10.37
N ASN A 21 3.03 15.26 11.11
CA ASN A 21 3.50 16.66 11.06
C ASN A 21 4.16 16.99 9.71
N VAL A 22 4.89 16.05 9.10
CA VAL A 22 5.41 16.25 7.74
C VAL A 22 4.28 16.28 6.72
N ALA A 23 3.27 15.42 6.85
CA ALA A 23 2.12 15.42 5.94
C ALA A 23 1.28 16.71 6.03
N GLU A 24 0.98 17.21 7.24
CA GLU A 24 0.31 18.52 7.41
C GLU A 24 1.17 19.66 6.87
N LYS A 25 2.48 19.66 7.13
CA LYS A 25 3.40 20.67 6.57
C LYS A 25 3.42 20.66 5.05
N VAL A 26 3.42 19.48 4.44
CA VAL A 26 3.35 19.32 2.98
C VAL A 26 2.06 19.93 2.42
N LEU A 27 0.91 19.70 3.06
CA LEU A 27 -0.35 20.31 2.64
C LEU A 27 -0.37 21.84 2.85
N ASN A 28 0.15 22.33 3.97
CA ASN A 28 0.24 23.77 4.23
C ASN A 28 1.14 24.48 3.22
N LEU A 29 2.33 23.92 2.94
CA LEU A 29 3.24 24.45 1.92
C LEU A 29 2.60 24.46 0.54
N PHE A 30 1.82 23.43 0.20
CA PHE A 30 1.09 23.39 -1.06
C PHE A 30 0.04 24.51 -1.16
N ASP A 31 -0.73 24.74 -0.09
CA ASP A 31 -1.72 25.82 -0.03
C ASP A 31 -1.07 27.22 -0.18
N GLU A 32 0.16 27.39 0.34
CA GLU A 32 0.93 28.64 0.24
C GLU A 32 1.55 28.85 -1.15
N MET A 33 2.08 27.79 -1.76
CA MET A 33 2.90 27.89 -2.97
C MET A 33 2.09 28.23 -4.23
N LYS A 34 0.78 27.95 -4.29
CA LYS A 34 -0.10 28.17 -5.48
C LYS A 34 0.54 27.74 -6.82
N ILE A 35 1.41 26.75 -6.78
CA ILE A 35 2.12 26.21 -7.95
C ILE A 35 1.36 24.97 -8.43
N GLU A 36 1.29 24.79 -9.74
CA GLU A 36 0.80 23.54 -10.32
C GLU A 36 1.73 22.38 -9.93
N PRO A 37 1.22 21.36 -9.23
CA PRO A 37 2.04 20.27 -8.76
C PRO A 37 2.47 19.39 -9.93
N ASP A 38 3.78 19.18 -10.07
CA ASP A 38 4.30 18.18 -10.98
C ASP A 38 3.98 16.75 -10.50
N GLN A 39 4.36 15.77 -11.30
CA GLN A 39 4.15 14.35 -11.02
C GLN A 39 4.69 13.90 -9.64
N PHE A 40 5.86 14.40 -9.22
CA PHE A 40 6.49 14.00 -7.97
C PHE A 40 5.76 14.63 -6.77
N ILE A 41 5.41 15.91 -6.90
CA ILE A 41 4.62 16.64 -5.90
C ILE A 41 3.25 15.98 -5.74
N LEU A 42 2.56 15.60 -6.83
CA LEU A 42 1.28 14.91 -6.77
C LEU A 42 1.36 13.58 -6.00
N SER A 43 2.36 12.74 -6.29
CA SER A 43 2.57 11.48 -5.56
C SER A 43 2.81 11.73 -4.06
N THR A 44 3.60 12.76 -3.74
CA THR A 44 3.90 13.15 -2.36
C THR A 44 2.65 13.66 -1.63
N LEU A 45 1.83 14.48 -2.29
CA LEU A 45 0.57 15.00 -1.76
C LEU A 45 -0.44 13.88 -1.51
N PHE A 46 -0.58 12.92 -2.43
CA PHE A 46 -1.46 11.76 -2.21
C PHE A 46 -1.00 10.91 -1.03
N ASN A 47 0.31 10.68 -0.88
CA ASN A 47 0.83 9.97 0.28
C ASN A 47 0.63 10.73 1.58
N ALA A 48 0.83 12.06 1.59
CA ALA A 48 0.52 12.91 2.74
C ALA A 48 -0.97 12.82 3.10
N CYS A 49 -1.86 12.91 2.12
CA CYS A 49 -3.30 12.77 2.31
C CYS A 49 -3.68 11.40 2.89
N ALA A 50 -3.06 10.32 2.40
CA ALA A 50 -3.26 8.96 2.89
C ALA A 50 -2.81 8.79 4.35
N VAL A 51 -1.73 9.47 4.75
CA VAL A 51 -1.20 9.45 6.12
C VAL A 51 -2.11 10.21 7.08
N LEU A 52 -2.57 11.41 6.67
CA LEU A 52 -3.41 12.26 7.52
C LEU A 52 -4.79 11.68 7.77
N ASN A 53 -5.35 11.01 6.75
CA ASN A 53 -6.64 10.32 6.83
C ASN A 53 -7.77 11.13 7.50
N ASN A 54 -7.80 12.44 7.28
CA ASN A 54 -8.76 13.37 7.86
C ASN A 54 -9.62 14.05 6.77
N ASN A 55 -10.67 14.76 7.18
CA ASN A 55 -11.60 15.40 6.25
C ASN A 55 -10.93 16.45 5.35
N ARG A 56 -9.88 17.13 5.82
CA ARG A 56 -9.12 18.10 5.02
C ARG A 56 -8.37 17.37 3.89
N ALA A 57 -7.59 16.35 4.26
CA ALA A 57 -6.84 15.52 3.33
C ALA A 57 -7.74 14.86 2.28
N MET A 58 -8.94 14.42 2.68
CA MET A 58 -9.90 13.84 1.74
C MET A 58 -10.38 14.86 0.70
N LYS A 59 -10.73 16.07 1.11
CA LYS A 59 -11.14 17.15 0.20
C LYS A 59 -9.99 17.55 -0.74
N THR A 60 -8.79 17.75 -0.20
CA THR A 60 -7.61 18.12 -0.98
C THR A 60 -7.24 17.02 -1.97
N GLY A 61 -7.18 15.76 -1.51
CA GLY A 61 -6.87 14.61 -2.37
C GLY A 61 -7.84 14.44 -3.54
N LYS A 62 -9.16 14.60 -3.29
CA LYS A 62 -10.17 14.54 -4.35
C LYS A 62 -10.05 15.71 -5.34
N LYS A 63 -9.76 16.92 -4.85
CA LYS A 63 -9.48 18.07 -5.71
C LYS A 63 -8.27 17.82 -6.63
N LEU A 64 -7.16 17.35 -6.05
CA LEU A 64 -5.95 17.01 -6.80
C LEU A 64 -6.21 15.93 -7.87
N LEU A 65 -7.05 14.93 -7.56
CA LEU A 65 -7.43 13.89 -8.53
C LEU A 65 -8.31 14.41 -9.67
N ALA A 66 -9.16 15.41 -9.42
CA ALA A 66 -10.01 16.02 -10.42
C ALA A 66 -9.19 16.94 -11.36
N GLU A 67 -8.21 17.65 -10.80
CA GLU A 67 -7.31 18.55 -11.54
C GLU A 67 -6.14 17.80 -12.21
N MET A 68 -5.96 16.50 -11.90
CA MET A 68 -4.85 15.71 -12.43
C MET A 68 -4.96 15.53 -13.96
N PRO A 69 -3.89 15.87 -14.71
CA PRO A 69 -3.82 15.63 -16.15
C PRO A 69 -4.03 14.16 -16.54
N GLU A 70 -4.71 13.93 -17.67
CA GLU A 70 -5.06 12.58 -18.13
C GLU A 70 -3.84 11.69 -18.42
N ASN A 71 -2.74 12.30 -18.88
CA ASN A 71 -1.48 11.59 -19.10
C ASN A 71 -0.86 11.05 -17.79
N TYR A 72 -1.12 11.68 -16.64
CA TYR A 72 -0.63 11.24 -15.34
C TYR A 72 -1.43 10.05 -14.77
N ARG A 73 -2.69 9.87 -15.19
CA ARG A 73 -3.52 8.69 -14.83
C ARG A 73 -2.95 7.37 -15.36
N ASN A 74 -2.09 7.43 -16.38
CA ASN A 74 -1.40 6.25 -16.91
C ASN A 74 -0.07 5.97 -16.20
N HIS A 75 0.42 6.91 -15.38
CA HIS A 75 1.70 6.76 -14.71
C HIS A 75 1.53 5.91 -13.45
N ASN A 76 2.24 4.78 -13.40
CA ASN A 76 2.01 3.77 -12.36
C ASN A 76 2.25 4.32 -10.95
N THR A 77 3.32 5.09 -10.74
CA THR A 77 3.67 5.66 -9.44
C THR A 77 2.61 6.60 -8.87
N ILE A 78 2.15 7.59 -9.64
CA ILE A 78 1.16 8.57 -9.18
C ILE A 78 -0.17 7.87 -8.91
N SER A 79 -0.59 7.03 -9.86
CA SER A 79 -1.85 6.30 -9.77
C SER A 79 -1.86 5.33 -8.58
N THR A 80 -0.72 4.69 -8.29
CA THR A 80 -0.56 3.83 -7.11
C THR A 80 -0.65 4.63 -5.80
N SER A 81 -0.05 5.82 -5.71
CA SER A 81 -0.19 6.69 -4.54
C SER A 81 -1.64 7.19 -4.37
N ALA A 82 -2.32 7.52 -5.48
CA ALA A 82 -3.73 7.92 -5.46
C ALA A 82 -4.65 6.76 -5.02
N ILE A 83 -4.41 5.54 -5.50
CA ILE A 83 -5.11 4.33 -5.04
C ILE A 83 -4.91 4.15 -3.54
N ASN A 84 -3.68 4.23 -3.04
CA ASN A 84 -3.39 4.09 -1.61
C ASN A 84 -4.18 5.11 -0.77
N MET A 85 -4.21 6.37 -1.22
CA MET A 85 -5.00 7.43 -0.59
C MET A 85 -6.49 7.12 -0.57
N LEU A 86 -7.08 6.75 -1.71
CA LEU A 86 -8.51 6.44 -1.81
C LEU A 86 -8.90 5.24 -0.93
N MET A 87 -8.08 4.19 -0.92
CA MET A 87 -8.33 3.02 -0.06
C MET A 87 -8.26 3.38 1.43
N LYS A 88 -7.42 4.33 1.84
CA LYS A 88 -7.37 4.83 3.22
C LYS A 88 -8.62 5.62 3.61
N PHE A 89 -9.19 6.34 2.65
CA PHE A 89 -10.46 7.06 2.80
C PHE A 89 -11.70 6.16 2.73
N GLY A 90 -11.54 4.86 2.41
CA GLY A 90 -12.65 3.93 2.19
C GLY A 90 -13.36 4.10 0.84
N ASP A 91 -12.81 4.92 -0.07
CA ASP A 91 -13.37 5.15 -1.41
C ASP A 91 -12.86 4.06 -2.39
N VAL A 92 -13.31 2.83 -2.13
CA VAL A 92 -12.83 1.63 -2.84
C VAL A 92 -13.22 1.67 -4.32
N GLU A 93 -14.39 2.19 -4.67
CA GLU A 93 -14.87 2.25 -6.05
C GLU A 93 -13.99 3.16 -6.93
N SER A 94 -13.63 4.34 -6.42
CA SER A 94 -12.73 5.25 -7.13
C SER A 94 -11.33 4.63 -7.27
N ALA A 95 -10.85 3.94 -6.23
CA ALA A 95 -9.57 3.24 -6.25
C ALA A 95 -9.56 2.11 -7.31
N GLU A 96 -10.63 1.32 -7.39
CA GLU A 96 -10.79 0.28 -8.42
C GLU A 96 -10.81 0.87 -9.83
N THR A 97 -11.45 2.03 -10.01
CA THR A 97 -11.52 2.73 -11.31
C THR A 97 -10.13 3.15 -11.78
N ILE A 98 -9.33 3.79 -10.91
CA ILE A 98 -7.94 4.16 -11.23
C ILE A 98 -7.09 2.90 -11.44
N PHE A 99 -7.27 1.87 -10.62
CA PHE A 99 -6.55 0.62 -10.81
C PHE A 99 -6.81 0.02 -12.20
N ARG A 100 -8.07 -0.01 -12.66
CA ARG A 100 -8.42 -0.51 -13.99
C ARG A 100 -7.82 0.35 -15.12
N SER A 101 -7.67 1.66 -14.93
CA SER A 101 -7.10 2.55 -15.97
C SER A 101 -5.59 2.40 -16.15
N ILE A 102 -4.85 1.87 -15.17
CA ILE A 102 -3.39 1.64 -15.30
C ILE A 102 -3.13 0.54 -16.34
N LYS A 103 -2.49 0.90 -17.46
CA LYS A 103 -2.18 -0.04 -18.56
C LYS A 103 -1.24 -1.17 -18.15
N THR A 104 -0.14 -0.82 -17.48
CA THR A 104 0.89 -1.78 -17.03
C THR A 104 1.04 -1.65 -15.52
N LYS A 105 0.57 -2.68 -14.79
CA LYS A 105 0.64 -2.74 -13.34
C LYS A 105 1.85 -3.55 -12.93
N ASP A 106 2.62 -3.03 -11.99
CA ASP A 106 3.68 -3.80 -11.34
C ASP A 106 3.19 -4.45 -10.04
N ILE A 107 4.04 -5.27 -9.43
CA ILE A 107 3.71 -5.95 -8.17
C ILE A 107 3.42 -4.98 -7.03
N ILE A 108 3.95 -3.74 -7.08
CA ILE A 108 3.71 -2.72 -6.05
C ILE A 108 2.27 -2.24 -6.14
N THR A 109 1.77 -1.96 -7.36
CA THR A 109 0.37 -1.57 -7.59
C THR A 109 -0.61 -2.63 -7.10
N TYR A 110 -0.35 -3.90 -7.42
CA TYR A 110 -1.15 -5.02 -6.92
C TYR A 110 -1.12 -5.11 -5.40
N ASN A 111 0.07 -4.99 -4.79
CA ASN A 111 0.22 -5.03 -3.34
C ASN A 111 -0.51 -3.88 -2.63
N VAL A 112 -0.49 -2.67 -3.20
CA VAL A 112 -1.24 -1.52 -2.66
C VAL A 112 -2.74 -1.79 -2.72
N MET A 113 -3.25 -2.28 -3.86
CA MET A 113 -4.66 -2.60 -4.01
C MET A 113 -5.11 -3.72 -3.06
N MET A 114 -4.32 -4.80 -2.96
CA MET A 114 -4.59 -5.90 -2.02
C MET A 114 -4.58 -5.43 -0.56
N LYS A 115 -3.57 -4.64 -0.15
CA LYS A 115 -3.53 -4.04 1.20
C LYS A 115 -4.74 -3.16 1.46
N GLY A 116 -5.15 -2.38 0.47
CA GLY A 116 -6.34 -1.55 0.55
C GLY A 116 -7.59 -2.39 0.80
N TYR A 117 -7.78 -3.48 0.07
CA TYR A 117 -8.92 -4.39 0.28
C TYR A 117 -8.90 -5.00 1.68
N VAL A 118 -7.74 -5.47 2.15
CA VAL A 118 -7.59 -6.00 3.51
C VAL A 118 -7.93 -4.94 4.56
N GLY A 119 -7.48 -3.70 4.37
CA GLY A 119 -7.76 -2.58 5.28
C GLY A 119 -9.23 -2.14 5.29
N ASN A 120 -10.00 -2.48 4.25
CA ASN A 120 -11.44 -2.27 4.14
C ASN A 120 -12.23 -3.57 4.34
N GLU A 121 -11.61 -4.60 4.94
CA GLU A 121 -12.23 -5.89 5.27
C GLU A 121 -12.78 -6.68 4.06
N MET A 122 -12.33 -6.37 2.85
CA MET A 122 -12.73 -7.02 1.60
C MET A 122 -11.80 -8.18 1.24
N PHE A 123 -11.62 -9.13 2.16
CA PHE A 123 -10.61 -10.20 2.04
C PHE A 123 -10.78 -11.07 0.79
N GLU A 124 -12.01 -11.36 0.38
CA GLU A 124 -12.25 -12.15 -0.84
C GLU A 124 -11.80 -11.41 -2.11
N LYS A 125 -12.04 -10.09 -2.19
CA LYS A 125 -11.54 -9.28 -3.31
C LYS A 125 -10.02 -9.27 -3.35
N ALA A 126 -9.36 -9.19 -2.19
CA ALA A 126 -7.91 -9.26 -2.09
C ALA A 126 -7.35 -10.61 -2.59
N LEU A 127 -7.96 -11.75 -2.21
CA LEU A 127 -7.54 -13.06 -2.69
C LEU A 127 -7.83 -13.28 -4.17
N ASN A 128 -9.01 -12.85 -4.65
CA ASN A 128 -9.34 -12.94 -6.07
C ASN A 128 -8.36 -12.09 -6.91
N LEU A 129 -7.94 -10.93 -6.41
CA LEU A 129 -6.91 -10.11 -7.06
C LEU A 129 -5.54 -10.79 -7.03
N PHE A 130 -5.17 -11.41 -5.91
CA PHE A 130 -3.93 -12.18 -5.80
C PHE A 130 -3.84 -13.29 -6.85
N GLN A 131 -4.95 -14.02 -7.08
CA GLN A 131 -5.00 -15.11 -8.08
C GLN A 131 -4.82 -14.62 -9.53
N GLN A 132 -5.02 -13.32 -9.79
CA GLN A 132 -4.80 -12.70 -11.09
C GLN A 132 -3.36 -12.20 -11.29
N ILE A 133 -2.49 -12.31 -10.28
CA ILE A 133 -1.09 -11.90 -10.38
C ILE A 133 -0.30 -12.98 -11.13
N HIS A 134 0.17 -12.63 -12.32
CA HIS A 134 1.08 -13.45 -13.14
C HIS A 134 2.54 -12.99 -13.06
N LEU A 135 2.86 -12.12 -12.10
CA LEU A 135 4.18 -11.56 -11.84
C LEU A 135 4.91 -12.35 -10.74
N SER A 136 6.24 -12.20 -10.67
CA SER A 136 7.03 -12.73 -9.55
C SER A 136 6.56 -12.14 -8.23
N LEU A 137 6.10 -13.00 -7.33
CA LEU A 137 5.59 -12.61 -6.02
C LEU A 137 6.73 -12.17 -5.11
N THR A 138 6.47 -11.16 -4.28
CA THR A 138 7.42 -10.70 -3.26
C THR A 138 6.97 -11.15 -1.87
N ASN A 139 7.86 -11.08 -0.88
CA ASN A 139 7.53 -11.32 0.53
C ASN A 139 6.29 -10.52 0.99
N VAL A 140 6.17 -9.27 0.54
CA VAL A 140 5.01 -8.41 0.83
C VAL A 140 3.72 -9.02 0.28
N THR A 141 3.74 -9.54 -0.95
CA THR A 141 2.56 -10.17 -1.56
C THR A 141 2.12 -11.40 -0.78
N TYR A 142 3.07 -12.27 -0.39
CA TYR A 142 2.79 -13.43 0.46
C TYR A 142 2.20 -13.03 1.82
N THR A 143 2.78 -12.03 2.48
CA THR A 143 2.28 -11.51 3.76
C THR A 143 0.81 -11.08 3.67
N ILE A 144 0.46 -10.34 2.61
CA ILE A 144 -0.94 -9.89 2.42
C ILE A 144 -1.86 -11.08 2.17
N ALA A 145 -1.45 -12.03 1.32
CA ALA A 145 -2.25 -13.22 1.03
C ALA A 145 -2.47 -14.08 2.29
N PHE A 146 -1.44 -14.32 3.09
CA PHE A 146 -1.58 -15.06 4.36
C PHE A 146 -2.50 -14.35 5.35
N ASN A 147 -2.41 -13.02 5.47
CA ASN A 147 -3.34 -12.26 6.30
C ASN A 147 -4.80 -12.40 5.81
N CYS A 148 -5.04 -12.43 4.50
CA CYS A 148 -6.37 -12.69 3.97
C CYS A 148 -6.83 -14.11 4.31
N CYS A 149 -5.93 -15.10 4.18
CA CYS A 149 -6.24 -16.49 4.49
C CYS A 149 -6.57 -16.70 5.97
N ALA A 150 -5.84 -16.05 6.87
CA ALA A 150 -6.11 -16.11 8.32
C ALA A 150 -7.46 -15.49 8.70
N LYS A 151 -8.00 -14.57 7.90
CA LYS A 151 -9.31 -13.94 8.11
C LYS A 151 -10.46 -14.71 7.49
N LEU A 152 -10.21 -15.54 6.47
CA LEU A 152 -11.21 -16.32 5.76
C LEU A 152 -11.05 -17.81 6.08
N CYS A 153 -11.83 -18.33 7.01
CA CYS A 153 -11.78 -19.74 7.41
C CYS A 153 -12.72 -20.60 6.56
N ASN A 154 -12.40 -20.82 5.28
CA ASN A 154 -13.12 -21.79 4.43
C ASN A 154 -12.16 -22.74 3.71
N ASP A 155 -12.66 -23.91 3.31
CA ASP A 155 -11.85 -24.99 2.73
C ASP A 155 -11.06 -24.55 1.49
N ARG A 156 -11.66 -23.68 0.66
CA ARG A 156 -11.01 -23.11 -0.53
C ARG A 156 -9.79 -22.29 -0.12
N VAL A 157 -9.90 -21.45 0.89
CA VAL A 157 -8.83 -20.57 1.37
C VAL A 157 -7.74 -21.36 2.07
N ILE A 158 -8.08 -22.42 2.80
CA ILE A 158 -7.11 -23.35 3.39
C ILE A 158 -6.23 -23.96 2.29
N LYS A 159 -6.86 -24.44 1.20
CA LYS A 159 -6.14 -24.99 0.05
C LYS A 159 -5.18 -23.96 -0.57
N ILE A 160 -5.65 -22.73 -0.80
CA ILE A 160 -4.82 -21.63 -1.31
C ILE A 160 -3.64 -21.36 -0.36
N GLY A 161 -3.89 -21.27 0.95
CA GLY A 161 -2.85 -21.08 1.96
C GLY A 161 -1.76 -22.14 1.94
N LYS A 162 -2.14 -23.42 1.82
CA LYS A 162 -1.19 -24.55 1.71
C LYS A 162 -0.37 -24.48 0.42
N GLU A 163 -1.01 -24.18 -0.72
CA GLU A 163 -0.32 -23.98 -2.00
C GLU A 163 0.68 -22.80 -1.94
N LEU A 164 0.34 -21.73 -1.22
CA LEU A 164 1.24 -20.59 -1.03
C LEU A 164 2.48 -20.96 -0.23
N LEU A 165 2.33 -21.68 0.87
CA LEU A 165 3.45 -22.16 1.69
C LEU A 165 4.40 -23.07 0.92
N ALA A 166 3.85 -23.92 0.04
CA ALA A 166 4.62 -24.82 -0.80
C ALA A 166 5.43 -24.07 -1.88
N LYS A 167 4.86 -23.00 -2.47
CA LYS A 167 5.51 -22.19 -3.51
C LYS A 167 6.45 -21.12 -2.95
N MET A 168 6.42 -20.89 -1.63
CA MET A 168 7.15 -19.79 -1.00
C MET A 168 8.66 -20.07 -0.93
N PRO A 169 9.50 -19.19 -1.50
CA PRO A 169 10.96 -19.29 -1.39
C PRO A 169 11.46 -19.28 0.06
N GLU A 170 12.51 -20.06 0.37
CA GLU A 170 13.04 -20.18 1.74
C GLU A 170 13.52 -18.85 2.32
N ASN A 171 14.11 -17.98 1.49
CA ASN A 171 14.57 -16.66 1.94
C ASN A 171 13.43 -15.77 2.46
N TYR A 172 12.19 -15.98 2.02
CA TYR A 172 11.02 -15.25 2.54
C TYR A 172 10.50 -15.85 3.86
N ARG A 173 10.83 -17.11 4.18
CA ARG A 173 10.42 -17.74 5.45
C ARG A 173 11.16 -17.14 6.65
N ASN A 174 12.34 -16.57 6.40
CA ASN A 174 13.14 -15.87 7.40
C ASN A 174 12.69 -14.41 7.61
N ASP A 175 11.75 -13.91 6.80
CA ASP A 175 11.15 -12.58 7.03
C ASP A 175 10.12 -12.68 8.16
N ASN A 176 10.42 -12.04 9.30
CA ASN A 176 9.59 -12.11 10.52
C ASN A 176 8.11 -11.77 10.28
N LYS A 177 7.79 -10.87 9.35
CA LYS A 177 6.39 -10.50 9.07
C LYS A 177 5.70 -11.61 8.30
N THR A 178 6.35 -12.13 7.27
CA THR A 178 5.78 -13.19 6.44
C THR A 178 5.62 -14.49 7.23
N SER A 179 6.60 -14.83 8.08
CA SER A 179 6.51 -15.99 8.97
C SER A 179 5.42 -15.85 10.03
N THR A 180 5.28 -14.68 10.65
CA THR A 180 4.18 -14.41 11.61
C THR A 180 2.81 -14.55 10.95
N SER A 181 2.63 -13.96 9.76
CA SER A 181 1.36 -14.08 9.00
C SER A 181 1.06 -15.52 8.60
N ALA A 182 2.08 -16.30 8.22
CA ALA A 182 1.93 -17.72 7.92
C ALA A 182 1.55 -18.54 9.16
N ILE A 183 2.15 -18.26 10.33
CA ILE A 183 1.81 -18.92 11.59
C ILE A 183 0.37 -18.58 12.00
N ASP A 184 -0.05 -17.32 11.91
CA ASP A 184 -1.44 -16.91 12.21
C ASP A 184 -2.45 -17.65 11.33
N MET A 185 -2.13 -17.82 10.05
CA MET A 185 -2.92 -18.64 9.14
C MET A 185 -3.00 -20.11 9.60
N LEU A 186 -1.87 -20.73 9.95
CA LEU A 186 -1.82 -22.14 10.37
C LEU A 186 -2.55 -22.39 11.70
N MET A 187 -2.40 -21.47 12.67
CA MET A 187 -3.12 -21.53 13.95
C MET A 187 -4.64 -21.54 13.74
N LYS A 188 -5.14 -20.78 12.75
CA LYS A 188 -6.56 -20.75 12.41
C LYS A 188 -7.07 -22.01 11.70
N PHE A 189 -6.18 -22.77 11.08
CA PHE A 189 -6.52 -23.99 10.36
C PHE A 189 -6.45 -25.25 11.26
N GLY A 190 -6.04 -25.09 12.53
CA GLY A 190 -5.90 -26.21 13.47
C GLY A 190 -4.73 -27.15 13.14
N ASP A 191 -3.79 -26.69 12.29
CA ASP A 191 -2.63 -27.47 11.82
C ASP A 191 -1.37 -27.28 12.72
N VAL A 192 -1.53 -26.87 14.00
CA VAL A 192 -0.43 -26.68 14.96
C VAL A 192 -0.78 -27.23 16.34
#